data_AF-A0A1Z9BUD6-F1
#
_entry.id   AF-A0A1Z9BUD6-F1
#
_cell.length_a   1.000
_cell.length_b   1.000
_cell.length_c   1.000
_cell.angle_alpha   90.00
_cell.angle_beta   90.00
_cell.angle_gamma   90.00
#
_symmetry.space_group_name_H-M   'P 1'
#
loop_
_entity.id
_entity.type
_entity.pdbx_description
1 polymer ?
#
loop_
_entity_poly.entity_id
_entity_poly.type
_entity_poly.pdbx_seq_one_letter_code
_entity_poly.pdbx_strand_id
1 'polypeptide(L)'
;MGLFAYSFPWARSDSETREGQSTPHRPSSAPEGPEEMRLHYGAASIYDPARPLQSPSGHDGARKKTPVTPLNATPSPTLTVGFFLLPLIVGSLVVWAIRRTSGPTAGLWAAMGLSAWMAWVGGLAILGFLDQWNPPHMFLVFAAILVFLAWAARQPWTERLGTLPLAWLVGFQSFRIVVEILLHAAVREGVAHPTMTWTGNNWDILPGISALLLCPFVQRIKPGTLQIWNISMAGILVVTVGSAILSAPTPFRQIMGDPANSFVARFPFVWLPAVLVTSAWLGHVVLFRRLRRESSEE
;
A
#
# COMPACT_ATOMS: atom_id res chain seq x y z
N MET A 1 -17.57 -4.85 -26.82
CA MET A 1 -16.16 -5.09 -27.21
C MET A 1 -15.73 -3.95 -28.10
N GLY A 2 -14.63 -3.28 -27.78
CA GLY A 2 -14.11 -2.12 -28.52
C GLY A 2 -13.37 -1.16 -27.59
N LEU A 3 -12.22 -1.58 -27.08
CA LEU A 3 -11.30 -0.76 -26.29
C LEU A 3 -10.41 0.05 -27.24
N PHE A 4 -10.41 1.37 -27.09
CA PHE A 4 -9.42 2.27 -27.69
C PHE A 4 -8.13 2.21 -26.85
N ALA A 5 -7.03 1.80 -27.49
CA ALA A 5 -5.68 1.97 -26.96
C ALA A 5 -5.08 3.26 -27.57
N TYR A 6 -4.64 4.17 -26.71
CA TYR A 6 -3.82 5.31 -27.09
C TYR A 6 -2.34 4.96 -26.84
N SER A 7 -1.54 5.01 -27.91
CA SER A 7 -0.09 4.85 -27.89
C SER A 7 0.56 6.24 -27.91
N PHE A 8 1.54 6.49 -27.04
CA PHE A 8 2.35 7.72 -27.05
C PHE A 8 3.66 7.55 -27.83
N PRO A 9 4.21 8.62 -28.46
CA PRO A 9 5.26 8.53 -29.47
C PRO A 9 6.60 9.08 -28.98
N TRP A 10 7.68 8.30 -29.13
CA TRP A 10 9.00 8.82 -29.50
C TRP A 10 9.87 7.67 -30.02
N ALA A 11 10.00 7.59 -31.35
CA ALA A 11 11.09 6.90 -32.06
C ALA A 11 10.90 7.13 -33.57
N ARG A 12 11.63 8.10 -34.12
CA ARG A 12 12.02 8.21 -35.54
C ARG A 12 13.43 8.81 -35.52
N SER A 13 14.47 8.08 -35.90
CA SER A 13 14.86 7.61 -37.24
C SER A 13 15.46 8.76 -38.06
N ASP A 14 16.78 8.73 -38.22
CA ASP A 14 17.43 9.29 -39.39
C ASP A 14 18.14 8.16 -40.12
N SER A 15 17.75 8.02 -41.38
CA SER A 15 18.33 7.12 -42.37
C SER A 15 19.06 7.99 -43.38
N GLU A 16 20.31 7.66 -43.72
CA GLU A 16 20.85 7.99 -45.04
C GLU A 16 21.86 6.94 -45.48
N THR A 17 21.65 6.46 -46.70
CA THR A 17 22.31 5.38 -47.43
C THR A 17 23.54 5.87 -48.19
N ARG A 18 24.57 5.02 -48.34
CA ARG A 18 25.39 4.95 -49.57
C ARG A 18 26.15 3.61 -49.67
N GLU A 19 25.99 2.95 -50.82
CA GLU A 19 26.68 1.74 -51.27
C GLU A 19 28.13 2.00 -51.74
N GLY A 20 29.01 0.99 -51.70
CA GLY A 20 30.31 1.02 -52.40
C GLY A 20 31.35 -0.04 -52.01
N GLN A 21 31.26 -1.21 -52.66
CA GLN A 21 32.27 -2.24 -53.06
C GLN A 21 33.71 -2.38 -52.44
N SER A 22 34.09 -3.68 -52.35
CA SER A 22 35.41 -4.35 -52.60
C SER A 22 36.55 -4.44 -51.54
N THR A 23 36.61 -5.64 -50.88
CA THR A 23 37.74 -6.61 -50.66
C THR A 23 39.15 -6.14 -50.13
N PRO A 24 40.12 -7.04 -49.78
CA PRO A 24 40.49 -7.30 -48.38
C PRO A 24 42.00 -7.17 -48.05
N HIS A 25 42.39 -6.63 -46.89
CA HIS A 25 43.77 -6.78 -46.40
C HIS A 25 43.87 -6.87 -44.86
N ARG A 26 44.52 -7.94 -44.39
CA ARG A 26 45.24 -8.07 -43.11
C ARG A 26 46.71 -8.35 -43.48
N PRO A 27 47.71 -8.33 -42.56
CA PRO A 27 47.72 -7.91 -41.15
C PRO A 27 48.94 -7.01 -40.80
N SER A 28 48.98 -6.42 -39.59
CA SER A 28 50.19 -6.41 -38.73
C SER A 28 49.97 -5.65 -37.41
N SER A 29 50.65 -6.17 -36.37
CA SER A 29 51.13 -5.55 -35.13
C SER A 29 50.15 -5.10 -34.05
N ALA A 30 50.11 -5.90 -32.97
CA ALA A 30 49.78 -5.52 -31.60
C ALA A 30 50.85 -4.55 -31.00
N PRO A 31 50.58 -3.88 -29.87
CA PRO A 31 50.89 -4.52 -28.58
C PRO A 31 49.88 -4.27 -27.42
N GLU A 32 49.76 -5.33 -26.61
CA GLU A 32 49.60 -5.46 -25.15
C GLU A 32 48.75 -4.46 -24.32
N GLY A 33 47.77 -5.04 -23.60
CA GLY A 33 47.13 -4.51 -22.39
C GLY A 33 46.55 -5.67 -21.55
N PRO A 34 46.48 -5.57 -20.21
CA PRO A 34 46.44 -6.72 -19.30
C PRO A 34 45.06 -7.40 -19.20
N GLU A 35 45.12 -8.73 -19.11
CA GLU A 35 44.02 -9.70 -19.00
C GLU A 35 43.20 -9.49 -17.70
N GLU A 36 42.02 -8.88 -17.82
CA GLU A 36 40.97 -8.98 -16.81
C GLU A 36 40.27 -10.36 -16.87
N MET A 37 40.10 -10.94 -15.68
CA MET A 37 38.93 -11.72 -15.29
C MET A 37 38.69 -13.06 -16.03
N ARG A 38 39.44 -14.09 -15.62
CA ARG A 38 39.07 -15.51 -15.85
C ARG A 38 37.71 -15.82 -15.23
N LEU A 39 36.73 -16.05 -16.11
CA LEU A 39 35.46 -16.69 -15.80
C LEU A 39 35.69 -18.16 -15.38
N HIS A 40 35.45 -18.47 -14.11
CA HIS A 40 35.33 -19.84 -13.62
C HIS A 40 33.97 -20.43 -14.02
N TYR A 41 33.91 -21.12 -15.16
CA TYR A 41 32.89 -22.14 -15.42
C TYR A 41 33.34 -23.45 -14.73
N GLY A 42 32.74 -23.74 -13.57
CA GLY A 42 32.92 -25.01 -12.86
C GLY A 42 32.03 -26.09 -13.46
N ALA A 43 32.66 -27.12 -14.01
CA ALA A 43 32.07 -28.26 -14.69
C ALA A 43 31.23 -29.16 -13.76
N ALA A 44 30.26 -29.84 -14.38
CA ALA A 44 29.36 -30.83 -13.81
C ALA A 44 30.09 -31.95 -13.05
N SER A 45 29.56 -32.32 -11.88
CA SER A 45 29.99 -33.50 -11.11
C SER A 45 28.83 -34.49 -10.98
N ILE A 46 28.88 -35.46 -11.90
CA ILE A 46 28.70 -36.91 -11.75
C ILE A 46 28.00 -37.41 -10.47
N TYR A 47 26.88 -38.10 -10.70
CA TYR A 47 26.12 -38.93 -9.77
C TYR A 47 26.97 -40.07 -9.17
N ASP A 48 27.08 -40.13 -7.85
CA ASP A 48 27.76 -41.20 -7.10
C ASP A 48 26.74 -42.20 -6.53
N PRO A 49 26.67 -43.45 -7.03
CA PRO A 49 25.69 -44.44 -6.59
C PRO A 49 26.06 -45.17 -5.28
N ALA A 50 27.12 -44.79 -4.57
CA ALA A 50 27.57 -45.51 -3.37
C ALA A 50 27.20 -44.86 -2.01
N ARG A 51 26.33 -43.84 -1.99
CA ARG A 51 25.91 -43.20 -0.73
C ARG A 51 24.69 -43.91 -0.11
N PRO A 52 24.79 -44.51 1.09
CA PRO A 52 23.62 -45.12 1.71
C PRO A 52 22.59 -44.06 2.09
N LEU A 53 21.32 -44.34 1.77
CA LEU A 53 20.14 -43.54 2.14
C LEU A 53 20.05 -43.47 3.67
N GLN A 54 20.39 -42.31 4.25
CA GLN A 54 20.06 -42.03 5.64
C GLN A 54 18.54 -41.93 5.78
N SER A 55 17.96 -42.86 6.52
CA SER A 55 16.58 -42.79 6.99
C SER A 55 16.44 -41.61 7.96
N PRO A 56 15.37 -40.79 7.87
CA PRO A 56 15.11 -39.77 8.86
C PRO A 56 14.55 -40.46 10.11
N SER A 57 15.42 -40.71 11.08
CA SER A 57 15.03 -41.08 12.43
C SER A 57 14.94 -39.84 13.31
N GLY A 58 13.91 -39.79 14.16
CA GLY A 58 13.89 -38.94 15.34
C GLY A 58 13.07 -37.66 15.21
N HIS A 59 11.88 -37.69 15.80
CA HIS A 59 11.18 -36.51 16.27
C HIS A 59 12.10 -35.62 17.10
N ASP A 60 12.15 -34.33 16.76
CA ASP A 60 12.29 -33.30 17.77
C ASP A 60 11.34 -32.14 17.44
N GLY A 61 10.26 -32.08 18.22
CA GLY A 61 9.18 -31.09 18.13
C GLY A 61 9.60 -29.72 18.65
N ALA A 62 10.74 -29.21 18.23
CA ALA A 62 11.07 -27.80 18.39
C ALA A 62 10.35 -27.05 17.27
N ARG A 63 9.18 -26.48 17.60
CA ARG A 63 8.55 -25.44 16.78
C ARG A 63 9.55 -24.30 16.64
N LYS A 64 10.43 -24.36 15.63
CA LYS A 64 11.30 -23.25 15.23
C LYS A 64 10.36 -22.07 15.05
N LYS A 65 10.43 -21.10 15.96
CA LYS A 65 9.79 -19.80 15.75
C LYS A 65 10.35 -19.33 14.41
N THR A 66 9.50 -19.29 13.38
CA THR A 66 9.89 -18.75 12.09
C THR A 66 10.42 -17.35 12.37
N PRO A 67 11.72 -17.06 12.08
CA PRO A 67 12.27 -15.76 12.37
C PRO A 67 11.45 -14.73 11.60
N VAL A 68 11.02 -13.67 12.29
CA VAL A 68 10.52 -12.48 11.61
C VAL A 68 11.63 -12.04 10.67
N THR A 69 11.37 -12.01 9.36
CA THR A 69 12.35 -11.51 8.39
C THR A 69 12.82 -10.14 8.89
N PRO A 70 14.11 -9.77 8.94
CA PRO A 70 14.47 -8.41 9.34
C PRO A 70 13.87 -7.39 8.35
N LEU A 71 13.55 -6.17 8.81
CA LEU A 71 13.24 -5.10 7.87
C LEU A 71 14.52 -4.86 7.05
N ASN A 72 14.36 -4.51 5.78
CA ASN A 72 15.51 -4.22 4.92
C ASN A 72 16.33 -3.03 5.43
N ALA A 73 15.70 -2.12 6.18
CA ALA A 73 16.35 -1.04 6.89
C ALA A 73 15.72 -0.83 8.28
N THR A 74 16.49 -0.28 9.21
CA THR A 74 15.95 0.13 10.52
C THR A 74 15.23 1.48 10.35
N PRO A 75 13.92 1.57 10.66
CA PRO A 75 13.19 2.81 10.50
C PRO A 75 13.67 3.85 11.51
N SER A 76 13.72 5.11 11.10
CA SER A 76 14.06 6.21 11.99
C SER A 76 13.04 6.34 13.13
N PRO A 77 13.44 6.93 14.29
CA PRO A 77 12.51 7.21 15.37
C PRO A 77 11.35 8.10 14.92
N THR A 78 11.63 9.10 14.08
CA THR A 78 10.62 10.02 13.53
C THR A 78 9.59 9.28 12.70
N LEU A 79 10.04 8.37 11.82
CA LEU A 79 9.15 7.57 10.99
C LEU A 79 8.25 6.67 11.86
N THR A 80 8.86 5.98 12.82
CA THR A 80 8.17 5.08 13.74
C THR A 80 7.12 5.81 14.58
N VAL A 81 7.47 6.97 15.13
CA VAL A 81 6.56 7.83 15.90
C VAL A 81 5.44 8.36 15.01
N GLY A 82 5.73 8.76 13.77
CA GLY A 82 4.72 9.21 12.82
C GLY A 82 3.67 8.13 12.52
N PHE A 83 4.11 6.91 12.20
CA PHE A 83 3.20 5.78 11.97
C PHE A 83 2.49 5.27 13.24
N PHE A 84 2.96 5.65 14.42
CA PHE A 84 2.28 5.37 15.68
C PHE A 84 1.22 6.44 16.01
N LEU A 85 1.57 7.72 15.93
CA LEU A 85 0.71 8.83 16.34
C LEU A 85 -0.40 9.12 15.34
N LEU A 86 -0.13 9.04 14.03
CA LEU A 86 -1.12 9.41 13.02
C LEU A 86 -2.38 8.53 13.08
N PRO A 87 -2.29 7.17 13.18
CA PRO A 87 -3.47 6.33 13.40
C PRO A 87 -4.23 6.66 14.67
N LEU A 88 -3.55 7.03 15.77
CA LEU A 88 -4.20 7.42 17.02
C LEU A 88 -4.98 8.74 16.85
N ILE A 89 -4.40 9.71 16.15
CA ILE A 89 -5.06 11.00 15.85
C ILE A 89 -6.29 10.77 14.97
N VAL A 90 -6.13 10.10 13.83
CA VAL A 90 -7.23 9.86 12.88
C VAL A 90 -8.31 8.99 13.50
N GLY A 91 -7.93 7.93 14.22
CA GLY A 91 -8.86 7.09 14.96
C GLY A 91 -9.64 7.85 16.03
N SER A 92 -8.97 8.74 16.78
CA SER A 92 -9.62 9.61 17.76
C SER A 92 -10.59 10.59 17.10
N LEU A 93 -10.27 11.12 15.92
CA LEU A 93 -11.18 11.96 15.14
C LEU A 93 -12.44 11.20 14.71
N VAL A 94 -12.32 9.94 14.28
CA VAL A 94 -13.46 9.08 13.95
C VAL A 94 -14.32 8.80 15.20
N VAL A 95 -13.69 8.47 16.33
CA VAL A 95 -14.40 8.26 17.61
C VAL A 95 -15.12 9.54 18.04
N TRP A 96 -14.46 10.70 17.95
CA TRP A 96 -15.07 12.00 18.23
C TRP A 96 -16.27 12.27 17.33
N ALA A 97 -16.15 11.99 16.03
CA ALA A 97 -17.23 12.16 15.06
C ALA A 97 -18.44 11.27 15.40
N ILE A 98 -18.21 10.01 15.74
CA ILE A 98 -19.27 9.08 16.19
C ILE A 98 -19.89 9.58 17.50
N ARG A 99 -19.07 10.00 18.48
CA ARG A 99 -19.56 10.57 19.74
C ARG A 99 -20.45 11.79 19.51
N ARG A 100 -20.03 12.68 18.62
CA ARG A 100 -20.71 13.96 18.32
C ARG A 100 -22.06 13.77 17.65
N THR A 101 -22.20 12.73 16.82
CA THR A 101 -23.38 12.47 15.99
C THR A 101 -24.31 11.39 16.55
N SER A 102 -23.78 10.47 17.35
CA SER A 102 -24.51 9.30 17.87
C SER A 102 -24.53 9.23 19.41
N GLY A 103 -23.93 10.19 20.10
CA GLY A 103 -23.98 10.33 21.56
C GLY A 103 -22.78 9.70 22.31
N PRO A 104 -22.66 9.97 23.62
CA PRO A 104 -21.51 9.58 24.44
C PRO A 104 -21.29 8.07 24.51
N THR A 105 -22.38 7.29 24.64
CA THR A 105 -22.32 5.83 24.72
C THR A 105 -21.81 5.20 23.42
N ALA A 106 -22.27 5.69 22.26
CA ALA A 106 -21.77 5.24 20.96
C ALA A 106 -20.28 5.57 20.78
N GLY A 107 -19.87 6.76 21.22
CA GLY A 107 -18.46 7.17 21.24
C GLY A 107 -17.59 6.26 22.11
N LEU A 108 -18.08 5.89 23.30
CA LEU A 108 -17.37 4.96 24.19
C LEU A 108 -17.18 3.57 23.53
N TRP A 109 -18.25 3.00 22.98
CA TRP A 109 -18.17 1.72 22.28
C TRP A 109 -17.25 1.76 21.06
N ALA A 110 -17.28 2.87 20.30
CA ALA A 110 -16.35 3.08 19.19
C ALA A 110 -14.89 3.16 19.68
N ALA A 111 -14.63 3.87 20.78
CA ALA A 111 -13.29 3.97 21.37
C ALA A 111 -12.78 2.61 21.86
N MET A 112 -13.62 1.85 22.56
CA MET A 112 -13.30 0.50 23.03
C MET A 112 -13.05 -0.46 21.86
N GLY A 113 -13.93 -0.45 20.85
CA GLY A 113 -13.79 -1.29 19.66
C GLY A 113 -12.52 -0.97 18.88
N LEU A 114 -12.24 0.31 18.63
CA LEU A 114 -11.02 0.75 17.97
C LEU A 114 -9.77 0.37 18.78
N SER A 115 -9.78 0.60 20.08
CA SER A 115 -8.64 0.27 20.96
C SER A 115 -8.38 -1.23 20.98
N ALA A 116 -9.43 -2.05 21.11
CA ALA A 116 -9.34 -3.50 21.05
C ALA A 116 -8.80 -3.98 19.69
N TRP A 117 -9.29 -3.41 18.59
CA TRP A 117 -8.81 -3.70 17.24
C TRP A 117 -7.32 -3.34 17.07
N MET A 118 -6.92 -2.13 17.46
CA MET A 118 -5.54 -1.66 17.36
C MET A 118 -4.59 -2.51 18.22
N ALA A 119 -4.99 -2.85 19.45
CA ALA A 119 -4.23 -3.72 20.34
C ALA A 119 -4.11 -5.15 19.77
N TRP A 120 -5.20 -5.69 19.22
CA TRP A 120 -5.21 -7.01 18.61
C TRP A 120 -4.28 -7.08 17.40
N VAL A 121 -4.48 -6.21 16.40
CA VAL A 121 -3.68 -6.19 15.17
C VAL A 121 -2.22 -5.83 15.47
N GLY A 122 -1.99 -4.88 16.37
CA GLY A 122 -0.64 -4.50 16.82
C GLY A 122 0.06 -5.66 17.53
N GLY A 123 -0.64 -6.37 18.42
CA GLY A 123 -0.14 -7.56 19.10
C GLY A 123 0.24 -8.68 18.12
N LEU A 124 -0.62 -8.97 17.14
CA LEU A 124 -0.33 -9.95 16.09
C LEU A 124 0.91 -9.56 15.27
N ALA A 125 1.08 -8.28 14.97
CA ALA A 125 2.26 -7.78 14.27
C ALA A 125 3.54 -7.90 15.12
N ILE A 126 3.48 -7.56 16.42
CA ILE A 126 4.61 -7.71 17.36
C ILE A 126 5.03 -9.18 17.48
N LEU A 127 4.06 -10.10 17.50
CA LEU A 127 4.32 -11.54 17.55
C LEU A 127 4.88 -12.10 16.22
N GLY A 128 4.96 -11.29 15.17
CA GLY A 128 5.39 -11.72 13.84
C GLY A 128 4.35 -12.59 13.12
N PHE A 129 3.13 -12.71 13.66
CA PHE A 129 2.09 -13.54 13.07
C PHE A 129 1.68 -13.02 11.69
N LEU A 130 1.66 -11.70 11.51
CA LEU A 130 1.25 -11.06 10.25
C LEU A 130 2.38 -11.04 9.19
N ASP A 131 3.64 -11.21 9.59
CA ASP A 131 4.80 -11.25 8.67
C ASP A 131 5.06 -12.67 8.12
N GLN A 132 3.96 -13.40 7.86
CA GLN A 132 3.95 -14.70 7.21
C GLN A 132 3.23 -14.56 5.88
N TRP A 133 3.93 -14.91 4.80
CA TRP A 133 3.51 -14.57 3.44
C TRP A 133 3.10 -15.77 2.57
N ASN A 134 3.27 -16.98 3.09
CA ASN A 134 2.86 -18.21 2.43
C ASN A 134 2.27 -19.21 3.44
N PRO A 135 0.93 -19.22 3.65
CA PRO A 135 -0.05 -18.28 3.09
C PRO A 135 0.05 -16.88 3.73
N PRO A 136 -0.40 -15.80 3.05
CA PRO A 136 -0.25 -14.44 3.55
C PRO A 136 -1.27 -14.10 4.66
N HIS A 137 -0.81 -14.04 5.90
CA HIS A 137 -1.68 -13.78 7.06
C HIS A 137 -2.28 -12.37 7.07
N MET A 138 -1.62 -11.38 6.44
CA MET A 138 -2.17 -10.04 6.25
C MET A 138 -3.54 -10.03 5.52
N PHE A 139 -3.86 -11.08 4.76
CA PHE A 139 -5.18 -11.21 4.14
C PHE A 139 -6.32 -11.33 5.14
N LEU A 140 -6.05 -11.86 6.34
CA LEU A 140 -7.04 -11.88 7.43
C LEU A 140 -7.40 -10.46 7.87
N VAL A 141 -6.40 -9.56 7.93
CA VAL A 141 -6.62 -8.15 8.28
C VAL A 141 -7.42 -7.46 7.18
N PHE A 142 -7.05 -7.64 5.91
CA PHE A 142 -7.81 -7.07 4.80
C PHE A 142 -9.25 -7.61 4.72
N ALA A 143 -9.45 -8.92 4.91
CA ALA A 143 -10.78 -9.51 4.96
C ALA A 143 -11.62 -8.92 6.11
N ALA A 144 -11.04 -8.78 7.30
CA ALA A 144 -11.72 -8.15 8.44
C ALA A 144 -12.09 -6.69 8.14
N ILE A 145 -11.22 -5.92 7.49
CA ILE A 145 -11.51 -4.55 7.05
C ILE A 145 -12.69 -4.53 6.06
N LEU A 146 -12.69 -5.41 5.06
CA LEU A 146 -13.78 -5.48 4.08
C LEU A 146 -15.12 -5.86 4.73
N VAL A 147 -15.12 -6.85 5.63
CA VAL A 147 -16.31 -7.25 6.39
C VAL A 147 -16.80 -6.09 7.25
N PHE A 148 -15.89 -5.42 7.97
CA PHE A 148 -16.21 -4.24 8.76
C PHE A 148 -16.82 -3.13 7.92
N LEU A 149 -16.21 -2.76 6.78
CA LEU A 149 -16.73 -1.70 5.90
C LEU A 149 -18.09 -2.06 5.31
N ALA A 150 -18.29 -3.32 4.88
CA ALA A 150 -19.57 -3.79 4.36
C ALA A 150 -20.67 -3.77 5.43
N TRP A 151 -20.34 -4.16 6.67
CA TRP A 151 -21.24 -4.07 7.81
C TRP A 151 -21.53 -2.61 8.18
N ALA A 152 -20.48 -1.79 8.36
CA ALA A 152 -20.53 -0.38 8.75
C ALA A 152 -21.34 0.45 7.75
N ALA A 153 -21.21 0.21 6.45
CA ALA A 153 -21.96 0.90 5.40
C ALA A 153 -23.49 0.81 5.55
N ARG A 154 -23.98 -0.18 6.32
CA ARG A 154 -25.41 -0.44 6.57
C ARG A 154 -25.87 0.00 7.96
N GLN A 155 -24.97 0.51 8.81
CA GLN A 155 -25.31 0.84 10.19
C GLN A 155 -25.91 2.24 10.35
N PRO A 156 -26.84 2.44 11.30
CA PRO A 156 -27.44 3.76 11.57
C PRO A 156 -26.41 4.83 11.99
N TRP A 157 -25.33 4.45 12.69
CA TRP A 157 -24.31 5.40 13.10
C TRP A 157 -23.53 5.99 11.92
N THR A 158 -23.33 5.22 10.85
CA THR A 158 -22.69 5.69 9.60
C THR A 158 -23.55 6.73 8.89
N GLU A 159 -24.88 6.55 8.94
CA GLU A 159 -25.82 7.55 8.45
C GLU A 159 -25.77 8.84 9.28
N ARG A 160 -25.70 8.71 10.61
CA ARG A 160 -25.58 9.87 11.51
C ARG A 160 -24.29 10.65 11.29
N LEU A 161 -23.18 9.99 10.93
CA LEU A 161 -21.94 10.67 10.52
C LEU A 161 -22.15 11.62 9.33
N GLY A 162 -23.09 11.31 8.44
CA GLY A 162 -23.45 12.17 7.31
C GLY A 162 -24.08 13.51 7.70
N THR A 163 -24.46 13.70 8.98
CA THR A 163 -24.99 14.98 9.50
C THR A 163 -23.88 15.98 9.86
N LEU A 164 -22.62 15.56 9.83
CA LEU A 164 -21.48 16.47 10.00
C LEU A 164 -21.43 17.50 8.86
N PRO A 165 -20.83 18.68 9.11
CA PRO A 165 -20.65 19.67 8.07
C PRO A 165 -19.96 19.06 6.85
N LEU A 166 -20.46 19.34 5.64
CA LEU A 166 -19.93 18.80 4.39
C LEU A 166 -18.43 19.09 4.23
N ALA A 167 -17.98 20.27 4.69
CA ALA A 167 -16.58 20.65 4.71
C ALA A 167 -15.72 19.69 5.56
N TRP A 168 -16.26 19.21 6.68
CA TRP A 168 -15.58 18.22 7.51
C TRP A 168 -15.47 16.87 6.79
N LEU A 169 -16.56 16.40 6.14
CA LEU A 169 -16.57 15.12 5.42
C LEU A 169 -15.58 15.09 4.24
N VAL A 170 -15.51 16.19 3.48
CA VAL A 170 -14.53 16.36 2.39
C VAL A 170 -13.13 16.52 2.96
N GLY A 171 -12.94 17.49 3.86
CA GLY A 171 -11.65 17.82 4.46
C GLY A 171 -11.02 16.67 5.25
N PHE A 172 -11.81 15.72 5.76
CA PHE A 172 -11.31 14.52 6.43
C PHE A 172 -10.30 13.76 5.56
N GLN A 173 -10.48 13.70 4.24
CA GLN A 173 -9.54 13.01 3.34
C GLN A 173 -8.14 13.66 3.28
N SER A 174 -7.97 14.89 3.79
CA SER A 174 -6.68 15.61 3.79
C SER A 174 -5.62 14.97 4.69
N PHE A 175 -5.99 14.12 5.67
CA PHE A 175 -4.98 13.42 6.49
C PHE A 175 -4.03 12.56 5.64
N ARG A 176 -4.48 12.16 4.44
CA ARG A 176 -3.68 11.37 3.47
C ARG A 176 -2.43 12.11 3.01
N ILE A 177 -2.40 13.45 3.06
CA ILE A 177 -1.17 14.22 2.82
C ILE A 177 -0.09 13.81 3.82
N VAL A 178 -0.44 13.71 5.10
CA VAL A 178 0.51 13.32 6.17
C VAL A 178 0.93 11.86 6.00
N VAL A 179 0.00 10.97 5.68
CA VAL A 179 0.31 9.56 5.37
C VAL A 179 1.33 9.46 4.25
N GLU A 180 1.12 10.23 3.20
CA GLU A 180 1.93 10.18 2.00
C GLU A 180 3.34 10.73 2.25
N ILE A 181 3.48 11.79 3.04
CA ILE A 181 4.77 12.29 3.54
C ILE A 181 5.51 11.21 4.33
N LEU A 182 4.82 10.49 5.22
CA LEU A 182 5.42 9.40 5.99
C LEU A 182 5.83 8.22 5.09
N LEU A 183 5.01 7.87 4.10
CA LEU A 183 5.31 6.81 3.14
C LEU A 183 6.50 7.17 2.25
N HIS A 184 6.60 8.42 1.79
CA HIS A 184 7.76 8.89 1.06
C HIS A 184 9.04 8.83 1.90
N ALA A 185 8.97 9.22 3.18
CA ALA A 185 10.08 9.05 4.12
C ALA A 185 10.44 7.56 4.29
N ALA A 186 9.45 6.67 4.43
CA ALA A 186 9.68 5.22 4.51
C ALA A 186 10.37 4.64 3.27
N VAL A 187 10.04 5.14 2.08
CA VAL A 187 10.73 4.75 0.84
C VAL A 187 12.17 5.27 0.83
N ARG A 188 12.40 6.54 1.22
CA ARG A 188 13.75 7.12 1.30
C ARG A 188 14.65 6.42 2.32
N GLU A 189 14.07 5.91 3.40
CA GLU A 189 14.77 5.12 4.42
C GLU A 189 14.97 3.63 4.01
N GLY A 190 14.45 3.20 2.86
CA GLY A 190 14.54 1.80 2.42
C GLY A 190 13.66 0.83 3.20
N VAL A 191 12.66 1.34 3.91
CA VAL A 191 11.69 0.55 4.71
C VAL A 191 10.51 0.10 3.84
N ALA A 192 10.00 0.98 2.97
CA ALA A 192 8.85 0.74 2.11
C ALA A 192 9.26 0.50 0.66
N HIS A 193 8.43 -0.25 -0.07
CA HIS A 193 8.65 -0.52 -1.50
C HIS A 193 8.62 0.80 -2.31
N PRO A 194 9.48 0.99 -3.33
CA PRO A 194 9.54 2.24 -4.11
C PRO A 194 8.23 2.68 -4.78
N THR A 195 7.28 1.75 -4.97
CA THR A 195 5.94 2.07 -5.48
C THR A 195 4.99 2.66 -4.45
N MET A 196 5.31 2.57 -3.15
CA MET A 196 4.48 3.05 -2.03
C MET A 196 4.60 4.56 -1.81
N THR A 197 4.95 5.34 -2.83
CA THR A 197 5.02 6.81 -2.76
C THR A 197 4.49 7.47 -4.03
N TRP A 198 4.26 8.77 -3.99
CA TRP A 198 3.80 9.61 -5.11
C TRP A 198 4.72 9.62 -6.33
N THR A 199 6.02 9.35 -6.17
CA THR A 199 6.93 9.15 -7.32
C THR A 199 6.79 7.76 -7.96
N GLY A 200 6.06 6.86 -7.29
CA GLY A 200 5.71 5.54 -7.77
C GLY A 200 4.22 5.45 -8.13
N ASN A 201 3.53 4.45 -7.58
CA ASN A 201 2.14 4.13 -7.94
C ASN A 201 1.12 4.57 -6.87
N ASN A 202 1.57 5.25 -5.81
CA ASN A 202 0.71 5.70 -4.73
C ASN A 202 0.37 7.17 -4.89
N TRP A 203 -0.76 7.46 -5.55
CA TRP A 203 -1.19 8.84 -5.82
C TRP A 203 -2.09 9.42 -4.73
N ASP A 204 -2.02 8.89 -3.50
CA ASP A 204 -2.84 9.32 -2.36
C ASP A 204 -2.63 10.79 -1.95
N ILE A 205 -1.55 11.43 -2.42
CA ILE A 205 -1.34 12.86 -2.26
C ILE A 205 -2.43 13.68 -2.97
N LEU A 206 -2.95 13.19 -4.11
CA LEU A 206 -3.95 13.89 -4.91
C LEU A 206 -5.32 13.97 -4.21
N PRO A 207 -5.89 12.87 -3.66
CA PRO A 207 -7.04 12.94 -2.76
C PRO A 207 -6.83 13.89 -1.59
N GLY A 208 -5.67 13.83 -0.94
CA GLY A 208 -5.38 14.67 0.22
C GLY A 208 -5.39 16.17 -0.11
N ILE A 209 -4.65 16.58 -1.15
CA ILE A 209 -4.57 17.98 -1.58
C ILE A 209 -5.91 18.45 -2.13
N SER A 210 -6.56 17.66 -3.00
CA SER A 210 -7.85 18.06 -3.58
C SER A 210 -8.93 18.22 -2.51
N ALA A 211 -8.96 17.36 -1.48
CA ALA A 211 -9.85 17.51 -0.34
C ALA A 211 -9.61 18.81 0.43
N LEU A 212 -8.35 19.15 0.70
CA LEU A 212 -7.97 20.38 1.40
C LEU A 212 -8.39 21.62 0.60
N LEU A 213 -8.17 21.62 -0.71
CA LEU A 213 -8.53 22.73 -1.61
C LEU A 213 -10.05 22.86 -1.80
N LEU A 214 -10.78 21.75 -1.86
CA LEU A 214 -12.23 21.76 -2.05
C LEU A 214 -13.00 22.12 -0.78
N CYS A 215 -12.48 21.75 0.39
CA CYS A 215 -13.14 21.92 1.70
C CYS A 215 -13.80 23.30 1.93
N PRO A 216 -13.15 24.45 1.63
CA PRO A 216 -13.74 25.79 1.82
C PRO A 216 -14.89 26.11 0.85
N PHE A 217 -14.96 25.42 -0.28
CA PHE A 217 -15.86 25.73 -1.38
C PHE A 217 -16.99 24.71 -1.55
N VAL A 218 -17.04 23.65 -0.74
CA VAL A 218 -17.99 22.54 -0.91
C VAL A 218 -19.46 22.98 -0.98
N GLN A 219 -19.83 24.06 -0.28
CA GLN A 219 -21.19 24.59 -0.27
C GLN A 219 -21.61 25.22 -1.61
N ARG A 220 -20.66 25.52 -2.49
CA ARG A 220 -20.89 26.10 -3.82
C ARG A 220 -20.85 25.05 -4.94
N ILE A 221 -20.58 23.79 -4.59
CA ILE A 221 -20.39 22.70 -5.55
C ILE A 221 -21.65 21.84 -5.54
N LYS A 222 -22.17 21.52 -6.73
CA LYS A 222 -23.35 20.66 -6.87
C LYS A 222 -23.09 19.28 -6.24
N PRO A 223 -24.08 18.67 -5.56
CA PRO A 223 -23.93 17.35 -4.94
C PRO A 223 -23.41 16.28 -5.91
N GLY A 224 -23.92 16.27 -7.15
CA GLY A 224 -23.47 15.35 -8.20
C GLY A 224 -21.99 15.50 -8.57
N THR A 225 -21.45 16.72 -8.59
CA THR A 225 -20.03 16.97 -8.86
C THR A 225 -19.15 16.50 -7.70
N LEU A 226 -19.55 16.75 -6.45
CA LEU A 226 -18.85 16.21 -5.28
C LEU A 226 -18.90 14.68 -5.23
N GLN A 227 -19.98 14.08 -5.71
CA GLN A 227 -20.14 12.64 -5.77
C GLN A 227 -19.19 12.01 -6.79
N ILE A 228 -19.04 12.62 -7.96
CA ILE A 228 -18.04 12.22 -8.97
C ILE A 228 -16.64 12.32 -8.36
N TRP A 229 -16.31 13.45 -7.72
CA TRP A 229 -15.03 13.63 -7.04
C TRP A 229 -14.78 12.52 -5.99
N ASN A 230 -15.75 12.25 -5.13
CA ASN A 230 -15.63 11.21 -4.10
C ASN A 230 -15.37 9.82 -4.69
N ILE A 231 -16.05 9.46 -5.78
CA ILE A 231 -15.84 8.19 -6.49
C ILE A 231 -14.45 8.15 -7.12
N SER A 232 -14.01 9.22 -7.79
CA SER A 232 -12.67 9.29 -8.38
C SER A 232 -11.57 9.15 -7.32
N MET A 233 -11.71 9.79 -6.17
CA MET A 233 -10.74 9.68 -5.07
C MET A 233 -10.73 8.29 -4.41
N ALA A 234 -11.89 7.65 -4.31
CA ALA A 234 -11.98 6.25 -3.88
C ALA A 234 -11.31 5.31 -4.90
N GLY A 235 -11.42 5.61 -6.21
CA GLY A 235 -10.72 4.89 -7.27
C GLY A 235 -9.19 4.95 -7.12
N ILE A 236 -8.64 6.11 -6.77
CA ILE A 236 -7.20 6.24 -6.46
C ILE A 236 -6.82 5.35 -5.28
N LEU A 237 -7.64 5.31 -4.21
CA LEU A 237 -7.39 4.43 -3.07
C LEU A 237 -7.36 2.94 -3.46
N VAL A 238 -8.20 2.51 -4.41
CA VAL A 238 -8.17 1.14 -4.95
C VAL A 238 -6.83 0.86 -5.64
N VAL A 239 -6.33 1.81 -6.46
CA VAL A 239 -5.03 1.67 -7.14
C VAL A 239 -3.89 1.58 -6.14
N THR A 240 -3.90 2.42 -5.11
CA THR A 240 -2.89 2.43 -4.04
C THR A 240 -2.89 1.10 -3.26
N VAL A 241 -4.05 0.65 -2.79
CA VAL A 241 -4.17 -0.63 -2.05
C VAL A 241 -3.83 -1.82 -2.95
N GLY A 242 -4.27 -1.80 -4.21
CA GLY A 242 -3.92 -2.83 -5.20
C GLY A 242 -2.41 -2.91 -5.43
N SER A 243 -1.75 -1.76 -5.60
CA SER A 243 -0.30 -1.68 -5.74
C SER A 243 0.42 -2.18 -4.48
N ALA A 244 -0.12 -1.91 -3.29
CA ALA A 244 0.41 -2.40 -2.02
C ALA A 244 0.34 -3.92 -1.92
N ILE A 245 -0.77 -4.52 -2.33
CA ILE A 245 -0.96 -5.97 -2.34
C ILE A 245 -0.06 -6.63 -3.40
N LEU A 246 0.00 -6.06 -4.61
CA LEU A 246 0.78 -6.62 -5.72
C LEU A 246 2.30 -6.47 -5.54
N SER A 247 2.76 -5.58 -4.65
CA SER A 247 4.18 -5.42 -4.28
C SER A 247 4.56 -6.13 -2.98
N ALA A 248 3.59 -6.71 -2.26
CA ALA A 248 3.85 -7.51 -1.07
C ALA A 248 4.49 -8.86 -1.46
N PRO A 249 5.27 -9.50 -0.56
CA PRO A 249 5.98 -10.75 -0.88
C PRO A 249 5.07 -11.99 -0.88
N THR A 250 3.96 -11.92 -1.60
CA THR A 250 2.97 -12.99 -1.72
C THR A 250 3.25 -13.89 -2.93
N PRO A 251 2.67 -15.11 -3.02
CA PRO A 251 2.82 -15.97 -4.19
C PRO A 251 2.32 -15.38 -5.52
N PHE A 252 1.47 -14.35 -5.46
CA PHE A 252 0.90 -13.65 -6.62
C PHE A 252 1.47 -12.22 -6.75
N ARG A 253 2.65 -11.96 -6.19
CA ARG A 253 3.37 -10.69 -6.36
C ARG A 253 3.59 -10.40 -7.85
N GLN A 254 3.25 -9.20 -8.30
CA GLN A 254 3.43 -8.76 -9.69
C GLN A 254 4.34 -7.53 -9.80
N ILE A 255 4.37 -6.69 -8.77
CA ILE A 255 5.22 -5.50 -8.73
C ILE A 255 6.53 -5.89 -8.04
N MET A 256 7.57 -6.02 -8.86
CA MET A 256 8.93 -6.35 -8.42
C MET A 256 9.69 -5.09 -8.01
N GLY A 257 10.75 -5.27 -7.23
CA GLY A 257 11.56 -4.20 -6.65
C GLY A 257 11.91 -4.50 -5.20
N ASP A 258 13.01 -3.94 -4.72
CA ASP A 258 13.42 -4.09 -3.32
C ASP A 258 13.35 -2.74 -2.59
N PRO A 259 12.90 -2.72 -1.33
CA PRO A 259 12.36 -3.84 -0.57
C PRO A 259 10.96 -4.27 -1.04
N ALA A 260 10.59 -5.55 -0.90
CA ALA A 260 9.19 -5.99 -1.00
C ALA A 260 8.30 -5.24 0.01
N ASN A 261 7.00 -5.07 -0.27
CA ASN A 261 6.07 -4.36 0.61
C ASN A 261 5.64 -5.19 1.84
N SER A 262 6.62 -5.59 2.66
CA SER A 262 6.39 -6.38 3.89
C SER A 262 6.24 -5.54 5.14
N PHE A 263 6.70 -4.28 5.13
CA PHE A 263 6.75 -3.42 6.32
C PHE A 263 5.36 -3.20 6.95
N VAL A 264 4.30 -3.18 6.12
CA VAL A 264 2.90 -3.05 6.56
C VAL A 264 2.40 -4.20 7.45
N ALA A 265 3.14 -5.32 7.54
CA ALA A 265 2.81 -6.42 8.45
C ALA A 265 3.38 -6.24 9.87
N ARG A 266 4.13 -5.16 10.10
CA ARG A 266 4.90 -4.95 11.33
C ARG A 266 4.35 -3.81 12.16
N PHE A 267 4.58 -3.87 13.46
CA PHE A 267 4.25 -2.77 14.34
C PHE A 267 5.28 -1.64 14.21
N PRO A 268 4.86 -0.34 14.17
CA PRO A 268 3.49 0.18 14.21
C PRO A 268 2.82 0.31 12.83
N PHE A 269 3.55 0.03 11.74
CA PHE A 269 3.10 0.22 10.35
C PHE A 269 1.82 -0.52 9.97
N VAL A 270 1.47 -1.62 10.65
CA VAL A 270 0.23 -2.36 10.45
C VAL A 270 -1.04 -1.53 10.69
N TRP A 271 -0.93 -0.44 11.48
CA TRP A 271 -2.03 0.49 11.66
C TRP A 271 -2.29 1.37 10.43
N LEU A 272 -1.39 1.41 9.45
CA LEU A 272 -1.64 2.04 8.15
C LEU A 272 -2.85 1.39 7.45
N PRO A 273 -2.85 0.10 7.09
CA PRO A 273 -4.05 -0.52 6.53
C PRO A 273 -5.18 -0.63 7.57
N ALA A 274 -4.85 -1.03 8.80
CA ALA A 274 -5.87 -1.39 9.80
C ALA A 274 -6.68 -0.19 10.33
N VAL A 275 -6.14 1.03 10.29
CA VAL A 275 -6.81 2.24 10.80
C VAL A 275 -6.92 3.31 9.73
N LEU A 276 -5.80 3.71 9.10
CA LEU A 276 -5.79 4.86 8.19
C LEU A 276 -6.52 4.58 6.87
N VAL A 277 -6.18 3.48 6.19
CA VAL A 277 -6.88 3.05 4.96
C VAL A 277 -8.35 2.75 5.25
N THR A 278 -8.64 2.09 6.37
CA THR A 278 -10.02 1.82 6.81
C THR A 278 -10.81 3.11 7.04
N SER A 279 -10.19 4.12 7.65
CA SER A 279 -10.80 5.42 7.88
C SER A 279 -11.04 6.19 6.57
N ALA A 280 -10.10 6.16 5.63
CA ALA A 280 -10.27 6.75 4.30
C ALA A 280 -11.49 6.15 3.59
N TRP A 281 -11.63 4.82 3.61
CA TRP A 281 -12.80 4.12 3.07
C TRP A 281 -14.10 4.50 3.77
N LEU A 282 -14.11 4.54 5.11
CA LEU A 282 -15.28 4.96 5.87
C LEU A 282 -15.71 6.39 5.48
N GLY A 283 -14.76 7.31 5.31
CA GLY A 283 -15.02 8.67 4.84
C GLY A 283 -15.70 8.69 3.46
N HIS A 284 -15.20 7.90 2.51
CA HIS A 284 -15.81 7.76 1.18
C HIS A 284 -17.24 7.21 1.25
N VAL A 285 -17.49 6.21 2.09
CA VAL A 285 -18.82 5.61 2.29
C VAL A 285 -19.80 6.62 2.90
N VAL A 286 -19.39 7.36 3.94
CA VAL A 286 -20.23 8.37 4.58
C VAL A 286 -20.58 9.48 3.59
N LEU A 287 -19.59 10.03 2.88
CA LEU A 287 -19.81 11.11 1.93
C LEU A 287 -20.69 10.65 0.75
N PHE A 288 -20.47 9.44 0.24
CA PHE A 288 -21.30 8.84 -0.81
C PHE A 288 -22.77 8.75 -0.39
N ARG A 289 -23.03 8.26 0.83
CA ARG A 289 -24.39 8.14 1.35
C ARG A 289 -25.05 9.50 1.56
N ARG A 290 -24.29 10.50 2.04
CA ARG A 290 -24.79 11.86 2.26
C ARG A 290 -25.22 12.51 0.95
N LEU A 291 -24.36 12.52 -0.06
CA LEU A 291 -24.62 13.17 -1.35
C LEU A 291 -25.72 12.48 -2.16
N ARG A 292 -25.85 11.15 -2.07
CA ARG A 292 -26.95 10.43 -2.73
C ARG A 292 -28.34 10.82 -2.23
N ARG A 293 -28.46 11.30 -0.99
CA ARG A 293 -29.73 11.77 -0.42
C ARG A 293 -30.08 13.16 -0.94
N GLU A 294 -29.10 14.06 -0.96
CA GLU A 294 -29.28 15.40 -1.51
C GLU A 294 -29.68 15.35 -2.98
N SER A 295 -29.05 14.48 -3.79
CA SER A 295 -29.41 14.33 -5.20
C SER A 295 -30.79 13.70 -5.46
N SER A 296 -31.40 13.06 -4.46
CA SER A 296 -32.78 12.55 -4.59
C SER A 296 -33.84 13.56 -4.16
N GLU A 297 -33.42 14.65 -3.51
CA GLU A 297 -34.27 15.72 -3.02
C GLU A 297 -34.29 16.94 -3.97
N GLU A 298 -33.27 17.10 -4.83
CA GLU A 298 -33.21 18.04 -5.97
C GLU A 298 -33.95 17.52 -7.22
#